data_AF-A0A945R2D9-F1
#
_entry.id   AF-A0A945R2D9-F1
#
_cell.length_a   1.000
_cell.length_b   1.000
_cell.length_c   1.000
_cell.angle_alpha   90.00
_cell.angle_beta   90.00
_cell.angle_gamma   90.00
#
_symmetry.space_group_name_H-M   'P 1'
#
loop_
_entity.id
_entity.type
_entity.pdbx_description
1 polymer ?
#
loop_
_entity_poly.entity_id
_entity_poly.type
_entity_poly.pdbx_seq_one_letter_code
_entity_poly.pdbx_strand_id
1 'polypeptide(L)'
;FKGWLDVWLHPDFAEWNIESCLPKIMVPQLVIQGNDDEYGTSAQVEAIVRQSGSIVETCFLDNCGHSPHRDQETQTLEFMTQFVRNLLDR
;
A
#
# COMPACT_ATOMS: atom_id res chain seq x y z
N PHE A 1 19.07 -0.97 -12.53
CA PHE A 1 19.15 -2.36 -12.02
C PHE A 1 20.13 -2.49 -10.85
N LYS A 2 21.41 -2.14 -11.01
CA LYS A 2 22.45 -2.33 -9.98
C LYS A 2 22.10 -1.80 -8.58
N GLY A 3 21.49 -0.61 -8.47
CA GLY A 3 21.12 -0.04 -7.16
C GLY A 3 20.11 -0.87 -6.36
N TRP A 4 19.08 -1.42 -7.00
CA TRP A 4 18.10 -2.28 -6.33
C TRP A 4 18.70 -3.64 -5.95
N LEU A 5 19.53 -4.19 -6.84
CA LEU A 5 20.24 -5.45 -6.60
C LEU A 5 21.16 -5.33 -5.38
N ASP A 6 21.99 -4.28 -5.32
CA ASP A 6 22.94 -4.08 -4.24
C ASP A 6 22.22 -3.90 -2.89
N VAL A 7 21.06 -3.22 -2.87
CA VAL A 7 20.25 -3.06 -1.66
C VAL A 7 19.62 -4.40 -1.23
N TRP A 8 18.98 -5.13 -2.12
CA TRP A 8 18.32 -6.40 -1.78
C TRP A 8 19.30 -7.50 -1.37
N LEU A 9 20.52 -7.47 -1.89
CA LEU A 9 21.58 -8.43 -1.54
C LEU A 9 22.45 -7.95 -0.37
N HIS A 10 22.24 -6.72 0.13
CA HIS A 10 22.99 -6.25 1.29
C HIS A 10 22.58 -7.06 2.53
N PRO A 11 23.53 -7.55 3.35
CA PRO A 11 23.21 -8.36 4.54
C PRO A 11 22.19 -7.70 5.48
N ASP A 12 22.30 -6.38 5.66
CA ASP A 12 21.40 -5.61 6.54
C ASP A 12 19.95 -5.51 6.01
N PHE A 13 19.71 -5.83 4.74
CA PHE A 13 18.36 -5.79 4.16
C PHE A 13 17.44 -6.82 4.80
N ALA A 14 17.98 -7.95 5.29
CA ALA A 14 17.22 -8.98 5.98
C ALA A 14 16.53 -8.46 7.26
N GLU A 15 17.14 -7.47 7.93
CA GLU A 15 16.62 -6.86 9.16
C GLU A 15 15.86 -5.55 8.90
N TRP A 16 15.77 -5.13 7.63
CA TRP A 16 15.16 -3.86 7.28
C TRP A 16 13.63 -3.93 7.41
N ASN A 17 13.05 -3.04 8.21
CA ASN A 17 11.60 -2.90 8.34
C ASN A 17 11.22 -1.43 8.61
N ILE A 18 10.26 -0.90 7.85
CA ILE A 18 9.79 0.49 7.94
C ILE A 18 8.59 0.70 8.87
N GLU A 19 8.00 -0.37 9.42
CA GLU A 19 6.77 -0.33 10.22
C GLU A 19 6.85 0.63 11.41
N SER A 20 8.05 0.84 11.98
CA SER A 20 8.28 1.82 13.05
C SER A 20 7.92 3.27 12.67
N CYS A 21 7.80 3.58 11.38
CA CYS A 21 7.34 4.87 10.87
C CYS A 21 5.81 5.00 10.83
N LEU A 22 5.06 3.89 10.74
CA LEU A 22 3.61 3.89 10.54
C LEU A 22 2.84 4.66 11.62
N PRO A 23 3.16 4.57 12.93
CA PRO A 23 2.44 5.31 13.97
C PRO A 23 2.49 6.83 13.83
N LYS A 24 3.43 7.36 13.03
CA LYS A 24 3.59 8.80 12.80
C LYS A 24 2.73 9.32 11.64
N ILE A 25 2.08 8.44 10.88
CA ILE A 25 1.22 8.82 9.75
C ILE A 25 -0.18 9.16 10.30
N MET A 26 -0.38 10.44 10.62
CA MET A 26 -1.59 10.95 11.28
C MET A 26 -2.67 11.47 10.31
N VAL A 27 -2.63 11.06 9.05
CA VAL A 27 -3.58 11.48 8.02
C VAL A 27 -4.38 10.28 7.50
N PRO A 28 -5.65 10.46 7.06
CA PRO A 28 -6.40 9.39 6.43
C PRO A 28 -5.64 8.77 5.25
N GLN A 29 -5.67 7.45 5.14
CA GLN A 29 -5.00 6.69 4.09
C GLN A 29 -5.99 5.80 3.34
N LEU A 30 -5.75 5.66 2.04
CA LEU A 30 -6.32 4.59 1.21
C LEU A 30 -5.18 3.71 0.73
N VAL A 31 -5.24 2.42 1.03
CA VAL A 31 -4.29 1.40 0.56
C VAL A 31 -5.01 0.50 -0.44
N ILE A 32 -4.50 0.47 -1.68
CA ILE A 32 -5.04 -0.37 -2.76
C ILE A 32 -3.98 -1.41 -3.12
N GLN A 33 -4.34 -2.69 -3.11
CA GLN A 33 -3.45 -3.77 -3.51
C GLN A 33 -4.18 -4.78 -4.43
N GLY A 34 -3.47 -5.32 -5.41
CA GLY A 34 -3.97 -6.42 -6.21
C GLY A 34 -3.89 -7.76 -5.44
N ASN A 35 -4.90 -8.62 -5.58
CA ASN A 35 -4.88 -9.94 -4.95
C ASN A 35 -3.82 -10.88 -5.56
N ASP A 36 -3.35 -10.58 -6.76
CA ASP A 36 -2.34 -11.35 -7.49
C ASP A 36 -0.97 -10.63 -7.50
N ASP A 37 -0.73 -9.69 -6.57
CA ASP A 37 0.54 -8.94 -6.47
C ASP A 37 1.74 -9.89 -6.23
N GLU A 38 2.71 -9.85 -7.14
CA GLU A 38 3.87 -10.73 -7.14
C GLU A 38 4.95 -10.30 -6.12
N TYR A 39 4.86 -9.11 -5.56
CA TYR A 39 5.82 -8.53 -4.62
C TYR A 39 5.21 -8.22 -3.25
N GLY A 40 3.90 -8.01 -3.18
CA GLY A 40 3.13 -7.67 -2.00
C GLY A 40 2.34 -8.84 -1.42
N THR A 41 2.11 -8.85 -0.11
CA THR A 41 1.19 -9.80 0.56
C THR A 41 0.17 -9.02 1.38
N SER A 42 -0.99 -9.62 1.70
CA SER A 42 -2.00 -8.95 2.55
C SER A 42 -1.43 -8.54 3.91
N ALA A 43 -0.43 -9.27 4.42
CA ALA A 43 0.24 -8.97 5.67
C ALA A 43 0.85 -7.56 5.72
N GLN A 44 1.30 -7.01 4.58
CA GLN A 44 1.81 -5.64 4.51
C GLN A 44 0.70 -4.61 4.71
N VAL A 45 -0.46 -4.82 4.07
CA VAL A 45 -1.65 -3.97 4.25
C VAL A 45 -2.17 -4.08 5.69
N GLU A 46 -2.24 -5.30 6.23
CA GLU A 46 -2.64 -5.56 7.61
C GLU A 46 -1.72 -4.85 8.61
N ALA A 47 -0.41 -4.83 8.36
CA ALA A 47 0.56 -4.10 9.18
C ALA A 47 0.31 -2.59 9.15
N ILE A 48 -0.03 -2.01 8.00
CA ILE A 48 -0.41 -0.59 7.86
C ILE A 48 -1.67 -0.31 8.67
N VAL A 49 -2.75 -1.09 8.46
CA VAL A 49 -4.02 -0.92 9.18
C VAL A 49 -3.82 -0.98 10.69
N ARG A 50 -3.00 -1.93 11.17
CA ARG A 50 -2.75 -2.13 12.61
C ARG A 50 -1.97 -0.99 13.26
N GLN A 51 -1.05 -0.36 12.54
CA GLN A 51 -0.02 0.51 13.14
C GLN A 51 -0.13 1.97 12.75
N SER A 52 -0.90 2.30 11.71
CA SER A 52 -1.01 3.69 11.27
C SER A 52 -1.68 4.56 12.33
N GLY A 53 -1.23 5.81 12.44
CA GLY A 53 -1.71 6.76 13.45
C GLY A 53 -3.08 7.37 13.15
N SER A 54 -3.70 6.99 12.04
CA SER A 54 -4.98 7.53 11.56
C SER A 54 -5.79 6.43 10.87
N ILE A 55 -7.01 6.76 10.45
CA ILE A 55 -7.86 5.85 9.69
C ILE A 55 -7.18 5.38 8.40
N VAL A 56 -7.31 4.09 8.15
CA VAL A 56 -6.84 3.42 6.93
C VAL A 56 -8.03 2.71 6.30
N GLU A 57 -8.35 3.08 5.07
CA GLU A 57 -9.27 2.36 4.19
C GLU A 57 -8.47 1.43 3.29
N THR A 58 -8.95 0.21 3.08
CA THR A 58 -8.25 -0.80 2.27
C THR A 58 -9.12 -1.27 1.12
N CYS A 59 -8.52 -1.47 -0.04
CA CYS A 59 -9.15 -2.05 -1.21
C CYS A 59 -8.26 -3.15 -1.79
N PHE A 60 -8.83 -4.34 -1.95
CA PHE A 60 -8.19 -5.44 -2.66
C PHE A 60 -8.91 -5.66 -4.00
N LEU A 61 -8.15 -5.75 -5.09
CA LEU A 61 -8.69 -5.94 -6.43
C LEU A 61 -8.39 -7.35 -6.94
N ASP A 62 -9.42 -8.07 -7.38
CA ASP A 62 -9.29 -9.38 -8.01
C ASP A 62 -8.74 -9.26 -9.45
N ASN A 63 -7.98 -10.26 -9.90
CA ASN A 63 -7.35 -10.26 -11.23
C ASN A 63 -6.47 -9.02 -11.43
N CYS A 64 -5.64 -8.72 -10.44
CA CYS A 64 -4.83 -7.52 -10.37
C CYS A 64 -3.48 -7.83 -9.74
N GLY A 65 -2.39 -7.53 -10.43
CA GLY A 65 -1.03 -7.71 -9.93
C GLY A 65 -0.54 -6.48 -9.17
N HIS A 66 0.77 -6.29 -9.18
CA HIS A 66 1.43 -5.20 -8.45
C HIS A 66 1.04 -3.77 -8.87
N SER A 67 0.42 -3.59 -10.04
CA SER A 67 0.16 -2.25 -10.61
C SER A 67 -1.34 -1.97 -10.77
N PRO A 68 -2.12 -1.78 -9.68
CA PRO A 68 -3.56 -1.51 -9.74
C PRO A 68 -3.99 -0.42 -10.72
N HIS A 69 -3.27 0.70 -10.74
CA HIS A 69 -3.54 1.83 -11.65
C HIS A 69 -3.41 1.47 -13.14
N ARG A 70 -2.68 0.41 -13.49
CA ARG A 70 -2.50 -0.09 -14.85
C ARG A 70 -3.42 -1.27 -15.14
N ASP A 71 -3.47 -2.22 -14.21
CA ASP A 71 -4.17 -3.50 -14.39
C ASP A 71 -5.69 -3.33 -14.21
N GLN A 72 -6.12 -2.39 -13.37
CA GLN A 72 -7.51 -2.08 -13.01
C GLN A 72 -7.72 -0.55 -12.90
N GLU A 73 -7.40 0.19 -13.96
CA GLU A 73 -7.40 1.67 -13.99
C GLU A 73 -8.72 2.27 -13.49
N THR A 74 -9.85 1.85 -14.07
CA THR A 74 -11.17 2.39 -13.74
C THR A 74 -11.51 2.19 -12.26
N GLN A 75 -11.34 0.98 -11.74
CA GLN A 75 -11.63 0.68 -10.34
C GLN A 75 -10.73 1.47 -9.40
N THR A 76 -9.43 1.54 -9.72
CA THR A 76 -8.46 2.33 -8.95
C THR A 76 -8.88 3.80 -8.87
N LEU A 77 -9.25 4.40 -10.00
CA LEU A 77 -9.72 5.79 -10.06
C LEU A 77 -11.02 6.01 -9.29
N GLU A 78 -11.95 5.06 -9.35
CA GLU A 78 -13.22 5.12 -8.60
C GLU A 78 -12.96 5.13 -7.09
N PHE A 79 -12.15 4.20 -6.57
CA PHE A 79 -11.80 4.16 -5.15
C PHE A 79 -11.07 5.42 -4.69
N MET A 80 -10.09 5.90 -5.46
CA MET A 80 -9.39 7.15 -5.16
C MET A 80 -10.34 8.34 -5.14
N THR A 81 -11.23 8.46 -6.13
CA THR A 81 -12.20 9.55 -6.22
C THR A 81 -13.16 9.55 -5.04
N GLN A 82 -13.69 8.37 -4.69
CA GLN A 82 -14.62 8.23 -3.57
C GLN A 82 -13.93 8.59 -2.25
N PHE A 83 -12.72 8.11 -2.02
CA PHE A 83 -11.94 8.42 -0.83
C PHE A 83 -11.69 9.93 -0.70
N VAL A 84 -11.23 10.59 -1.77
CA VAL A 84 -10.96 12.04 -1.76
C VAL A 84 -12.25 12.84 -1.51
N ARG A 85 -13.37 12.47 -2.15
CA ARG A 85 -14.67 13.14 -1.90
C ARG A 85 -15.11 12.99 -0.44
N ASN A 86 -15.02 11.78 0.11
CA ASN A 86 -15.36 11.52 1.51
C ASN A 86 -14.51 12.34 2.49
N LEU A 87 -13.29 12.74 2.13
CA LEU A 87 -12.45 13.61 2.95
C LEU A 87 -12.83 15.09 2.83
N LEU A 88 -13.33 15.52 1.67
CA LEU A 88 -13.77 16.91 1.43
C LEU A 88 -15.16 17.19 2.01
N ASP A 89 -16.02 16.18 2.08
CA ASP A 89 -17.39 16.28 2.59
C ASP A 89 -17.49 16.16 4.12
N ARG A 90 -16.34 16.05 4.82
CA ARG A 90 -16.22 16.01 6.29
C ARG A 90 -15.93 17.40 6.86
#